data_AF-A0A4R5VWH5-F1
#
_entry.id   AF-A0A4R5VWH5-F1
#
_cell.length_a   1.000
_cell.length_b   1.000
_cell.length_c   1.000
_cell.angle_alpha   90.00
_cell.angle_beta   90.00
_cell.angle_gamma   90.00
#
_symmetry.space_group_name_H-M   'P 1'
#
loop_
_entity.id
_entity.type
_entity.pdbx_description
1 polymer ?
#
loop_
_entity_poly.entity_id
_entity_poly.type
_entity_poly.pdbx_seq_one_letter_code
_entity_poly.pdbx_strand_id
1 'polypeptide(L)'
;MNIKIALAALLSWACISAFGETIEFNTKETGFSNIEYKAKVVSSTDRVLILNIPGFDTRSAVGSRWMMCVYTNLALMNHQKFMIASYPTDGSDNVSVGFPESESQPDVAKLGGLFSGDHALKVMPVDKMMLFCVQIGYKFKYDGNAPQNAQ
;
A
#
# COMPACT_ATOMS: atom_id res chain seq x y z
N MET A 1 48.39 -2.94 44.79
CA MET A 1 47.94 -4.05 43.93
C MET A 1 46.44 -4.19 44.20
N ASN A 2 45.45 -3.91 43.33
CA ASN A 2 45.41 -3.66 41.89
C ASN A 2 44.16 -2.84 41.52
N ILE A 3 44.38 -1.87 40.64
CA ILE A 3 43.65 -1.58 39.39
C ILE A 3 42.14 -1.27 39.44
N LYS A 4 41.86 0.00 39.13
CA LYS A 4 40.60 0.61 38.64
C LYS A 4 39.99 -0.20 37.49
N ILE A 5 38.67 -0.20 37.33
CA ILE A 5 37.98 0.05 36.04
C ILE A 5 36.54 0.49 36.35
N ALA A 6 36.24 1.75 36.04
CA ALA A 6 34.89 2.24 35.87
C ALA A 6 34.39 1.77 34.51
N LEU A 7 33.32 0.98 34.47
CA LEU A 7 32.66 0.60 33.22
C LEU A 7 31.46 1.52 32.99
N ALA A 8 31.72 2.69 32.41
CA ALA A 8 30.69 3.54 31.83
C ALA A 8 30.26 2.91 30.49
N ALA A 9 29.24 2.06 30.53
CA ALA A 9 28.59 1.59 29.31
C ALA A 9 27.69 2.72 28.77
N LEU A 10 28.27 3.57 27.92
CA LEU A 10 27.54 4.48 27.05
C LEU A 10 26.73 3.62 26.08
N LEU A 11 25.47 3.34 26.42
CA LEU A 11 24.45 2.94 25.46
C LEU A 11 24.17 4.15 24.57
N SER A 12 25.05 4.37 23.59
CA SER A 12 24.79 5.23 22.45
C SER A 12 23.64 4.59 21.67
N TRP A 13 22.42 4.98 22.03
CA TRP A 13 21.23 4.73 21.23
C TRP A 13 21.39 5.57 19.97
N ALA A 14 22.05 4.99 18.96
CA ALA A 14 22.07 5.56 17.63
C ALA A 14 20.61 5.61 17.16
N CYS A 15 20.03 6.82 17.12
CA CYS A 15 18.79 7.07 16.42
C CYS A 15 19.01 6.63 14.97
N ILE A 16 18.48 5.46 14.63
CA ILE A 16 18.29 5.07 13.24
C ILE A 16 17.17 5.98 12.74
N SER A 17 17.54 7.03 12.04
CA SER A 17 16.61 7.83 11.24
C SER A 17 15.99 6.88 10.22
N ALA A 18 14.76 6.44 10.47
CA ALA A 18 13.98 5.67 9.51
C ALA A 18 13.61 6.61 8.35
N PHE A 19 14.52 6.77 7.39
CA PHE A 19 14.17 7.24 6.05
C PHE A 19 13.39 6.12 5.38
N GLY A 20 12.09 6.03 5.70
CA GLY A 20 11.20 5.09 5.04
C GLY A 20 11.19 5.39 3.55
N GLU A 21 11.56 4.39 2.75
CA GLU A 21 11.47 4.47 1.30
C GLU A 21 10.02 4.80 0.91
N THR A 22 9.85 5.88 0.14
CA THR A 22 8.52 6.26 -0.33
C THR A 22 8.07 5.31 -1.43
N ILE A 23 7.05 4.50 -1.17
CA ILE A 23 6.49 3.59 -2.17
C ILE A 23 5.67 4.39 -3.19
N GLU A 24 6.05 4.28 -4.46
CA GLU A 24 5.41 4.97 -5.58
C GLU A 24 5.25 4.07 -6.80
N PHE A 25 4.14 4.27 -7.52
CA PHE A 25 3.86 3.63 -8.80
C PHE A 25 3.54 4.69 -9.84
N ASN A 26 3.98 4.46 -11.08
CA ASN A 26 3.45 5.14 -12.24
C ASN A 26 3.08 4.14 -13.33
N THR A 27 2.20 4.57 -14.23
CA THR A 27 1.64 3.75 -15.30
C THR A 27 2.70 3.22 -16.26
N LYS A 28 3.72 4.01 -16.60
CA LYS A 28 4.80 3.62 -17.52
C LYS A 28 5.60 2.43 -16.99
N GLU A 29 6.03 2.49 -15.73
CA GLU A 29 6.80 1.41 -15.08
C GLU A 29 6.00 0.12 -14.92
N THR A 30 4.68 0.24 -14.79
CA THR A 30 3.78 -0.88 -14.50
C THR A 30 3.09 -1.44 -15.74
N GLY A 31 3.53 -1.03 -16.94
CA GLY A 31 3.10 -1.62 -18.22
C GLY A 31 2.00 -0.88 -19.00
N PHE A 32 1.53 0.26 -18.49
CA PHE A 32 0.46 1.07 -19.09
C PHE A 32 1.01 2.37 -19.70
N SER A 33 1.67 2.28 -20.86
CA SER A 33 2.35 3.43 -21.47
C SER A 33 1.42 4.47 -22.14
N ASN A 34 0.15 4.14 -22.33
CA ASN A 34 -0.84 4.96 -23.04
C ASN A 34 -1.68 5.89 -22.14
N ILE A 35 -1.44 5.86 -20.83
CA ILE A 35 -2.08 6.71 -19.82
C ILE A 35 -1.00 7.22 -18.85
N GLU A 36 -1.27 8.32 -18.18
CA GLU A 36 -0.34 8.91 -17.21
C GLU A 36 -1.04 9.06 -15.86
N TYR A 37 -0.74 8.15 -14.94
CA TYR A 37 -1.12 8.25 -13.55
C TYR A 37 0.07 7.92 -12.66
N LYS A 38 0.03 8.47 -11.46
CA LYS A 38 0.97 8.23 -10.37
C LYS A 38 0.17 7.96 -9.10
N ALA A 39 0.66 7.02 -8.30
CA ALA A 39 0.09 6.69 -7.00
C ALA A 39 1.21 6.59 -5.99
N LYS A 40 1.15 7.41 -4.94
CA LYS A 40 2.18 7.49 -3.91
C LYS A 40 1.58 7.18 -2.55
N VAL A 41 2.19 6.27 -1.80
CA VAL A 41 1.82 6.05 -0.40
C VAL A 41 2.26 7.27 0.41
N VAL A 42 1.31 7.93 1.06
CA VAL A 42 1.55 9.15 1.85
C VAL A 42 1.34 8.94 3.36
N SER A 43 0.65 7.87 3.73
CA SER A 43 0.48 7.44 5.12
C SER A 43 0.23 5.93 5.16
N SER A 44 0.68 5.27 6.22
CA SER A 44 0.55 3.84 6.40
C SER A 44 0.37 3.45 7.86
N THR A 45 -0.48 2.46 8.09
CA THR A 45 -0.54 1.62 9.28
C THR A 45 -0.38 0.16 8.86
N ASP A 46 -0.37 -0.77 9.81
CA ASP A 46 -0.27 -2.21 9.51
C ASP A 46 -1.41 -2.75 8.63
N ARG A 47 -2.56 -2.05 8.58
CA ARG A 47 -3.77 -2.53 7.89
C ARG A 47 -4.39 -1.54 6.92
N VAL A 48 -3.91 -0.30 6.88
CA VAL A 48 -4.46 0.75 6.04
C VAL A 48 -3.34 1.58 5.44
N LEU A 49 -3.39 1.78 4.13
CA LEU A 49 -2.54 2.70 3.39
C LEU A 49 -3.39 3.84 2.83
N ILE A 50 -2.84 5.05 2.84
CA ILE A 50 -3.41 6.20 2.14
C ILE A 50 -2.53 6.50 0.94
N LEU A 51 -3.12 6.48 -0.25
CA LEU A 51 -2.47 6.79 -1.50
C LEU A 51 -2.93 8.14 -2.01
N ASN A 52 -2.00 9.02 -2.31
CA ASN A 52 -2.28 10.19 -3.13
C ASN A 52 -2.19 9.81 -4.61
N ILE A 53 -3.26 10.05 -5.36
CA ILE A 53 -3.40 9.72 -6.77
C ILE A 53 -3.91 10.97 -7.50
N PRO A 54 -3.02 11.83 -8.02
CA PRO A 54 -3.44 13.08 -8.66
C PRO A 54 -4.46 12.85 -9.79
N GLY A 55 -5.55 13.61 -9.78
CA GLY A 55 -6.63 13.48 -10.77
C GLY A 55 -7.46 12.21 -10.59
N PHE A 56 -7.64 11.75 -9.35
CA PHE A 56 -8.41 10.55 -9.04
C PHE A 56 -9.86 10.72 -9.48
N ASP A 57 -10.48 11.86 -9.17
CA ASP A 57 -11.90 12.09 -9.46
C ASP A 57 -12.21 12.10 -10.97
N THR A 58 -11.27 12.58 -11.78
CA THR A 58 -11.40 12.67 -13.25
C THR A 58 -10.80 11.46 -13.98
N ARG A 59 -10.51 10.37 -13.26
CA ARG A 59 -9.83 9.21 -13.83
C ARG A 59 -10.66 8.52 -14.92
N SER A 60 -9.96 7.95 -15.89
CA SER A 60 -10.57 7.08 -16.90
C SER A 60 -10.88 5.69 -16.36
N ALA A 61 -11.67 4.92 -17.11
CA ALA A 61 -11.91 3.50 -16.80
C ALA A 61 -10.62 2.66 -16.83
N VAL A 62 -9.69 2.97 -17.76
CA VAL A 62 -8.37 2.30 -17.83
C VAL A 62 -7.52 2.69 -16.61
N GLY A 63 -7.53 3.98 -16.24
CA GLY A 63 -6.89 4.47 -15.02
C GLY A 63 -7.41 3.76 -13.77
N SER A 64 -8.73 3.58 -13.65
CA SER A 64 -9.34 2.85 -12.53
C SER A 64 -8.87 1.39 -12.45
N ARG A 65 -8.76 0.69 -13.60
CA ARG A 65 -8.22 -0.68 -13.63
C ARG A 65 -6.76 -0.73 -13.22
N TRP A 66 -5.96 0.22 -13.70
CA TRP A 66 -4.56 0.35 -13.28
C TRP A 66 -4.44 0.57 -11.76
N MET A 67 -5.26 1.46 -11.18
CA MET A 67 -5.27 1.74 -9.75
C MET A 67 -5.64 0.49 -8.92
N MET A 68 -6.62 -0.32 -9.34
CA MET A 68 -6.91 -1.60 -8.67
C MET A 68 -5.69 -2.53 -8.63
N CYS A 69 -4.88 -2.55 -9.69
CA CYS A 69 -3.65 -3.33 -9.72
C CYS A 69 -2.55 -2.75 -8.84
N VAL A 70 -2.47 -1.42 -8.69
CA VAL A 70 -1.63 -0.77 -7.68
C VAL A 70 -2.01 -1.22 -6.27
N TYR A 71 -3.31 -1.22 -5.93
CA TYR A 71 -3.78 -1.67 -4.60
C TYR A 71 -3.42 -3.13 -4.35
N THR A 72 -3.54 -3.97 -5.38
CA THR A 72 -3.17 -5.39 -5.33
C THR A 72 -1.67 -5.57 -5.13
N ASN A 73 -0.85 -4.80 -5.84
CA ASN A 73 0.61 -4.81 -5.70
C ASN A 73 1.03 -4.43 -4.28
N LEU A 74 0.41 -3.40 -3.71
CA LEU A 74 0.60 -3.02 -2.31
C LEU A 74 0.16 -4.12 -1.34
N ALA A 75 -0.98 -4.77 -1.58
CA ALA A 75 -1.44 -5.87 -0.74
C ALA A 75 -0.45 -7.05 -0.75
N LEU A 76 0.09 -7.40 -1.92
CA LEU A 76 1.13 -8.43 -2.07
C LEU A 76 2.42 -8.06 -1.33
N MET A 77 2.89 -6.81 -1.49
CA MET A 77 4.07 -6.29 -0.76
C MET A 77 3.89 -6.33 0.76
N ASN A 78 2.65 -6.25 1.26
CA ASN A 78 2.32 -6.35 2.68
C ASN A 78 1.88 -7.76 3.09
N HIS A 79 2.03 -8.78 2.23
CA HIS A 79 1.64 -10.17 2.47
C HIS A 79 0.16 -10.37 2.87
N GLN A 80 -0.72 -9.56 2.29
CA GLN A 80 -2.15 -9.54 2.62
C GLN A 80 -2.94 -10.47 1.70
N LYS A 81 -4.00 -11.08 2.24
CA LYS A 81 -4.88 -12.01 1.51
C LYS A 81 -6.09 -11.34 0.90
N PHE A 82 -6.56 -10.26 1.52
CA PHE A 82 -7.72 -9.50 1.09
C PHE A 82 -7.37 -8.02 1.06
N MET A 83 -8.03 -7.31 0.14
CA MET A 83 -7.93 -5.87 0.05
C MET A 83 -9.30 -5.23 -0.15
N ILE A 84 -9.44 -4.00 0.29
CA ILE A 84 -10.58 -3.14 0.02
C ILE A 84 -10.06 -1.74 -0.26
N ALA A 85 -10.69 -1.02 -1.18
CA ALA A 85 -10.41 0.41 -1.37
C ALA A 85 -11.62 1.22 -0.92
N SER A 86 -11.37 2.38 -0.34
CA SER A 86 -12.38 3.38 -0.03
C SER A 86 -12.03 4.68 -0.73
N TYR A 87 -12.97 5.17 -1.52
CA TYR A 87 -12.80 6.34 -2.35
C TYR A 87 -13.19 7.61 -1.60
N PRO A 88 -12.45 8.71 -1.81
CA PRO A 88 -12.76 9.98 -1.16
C PRO A 88 -14.11 10.51 -1.64
N THR A 89 -14.90 11.04 -0.71
CA THR A 89 -16.19 11.70 -0.99
C THR A 89 -16.09 13.22 -0.99
N ASP A 90 -14.92 13.76 -0.64
CA ASP A 90 -14.65 15.18 -0.48
C ASP A 90 -13.94 15.81 -1.69
N GLY A 91 -13.81 15.06 -2.79
CA GLY A 91 -13.08 15.50 -3.99
C GLY A 91 -11.56 15.51 -3.80
N SER A 92 -11.04 14.95 -2.71
CA SER A 92 -9.60 14.76 -2.55
C SER A 92 -9.06 13.68 -3.50
N ASP A 93 -7.76 13.72 -3.75
CA ASP A 93 -7.03 12.70 -4.52
C ASP A 93 -6.51 11.56 -3.63
N ASN A 94 -7.00 11.46 -2.38
CA ASN A 94 -6.51 10.49 -1.40
C ASN A 94 -7.43 9.28 -1.31
N VAL A 95 -6.92 8.13 -1.77
CA VAL A 95 -7.62 6.85 -1.70
C VAL A 95 -7.11 6.05 -0.51
N SER A 96 -8.03 5.48 0.26
CA SER A 96 -7.68 4.56 1.34
C SER A 96 -7.69 3.12 0.83
N VAL A 97 -6.68 2.34 1.15
CA VAL A 97 -6.60 0.90 0.84
C VAL A 97 -6.44 0.15 2.15
N GLY A 98 -7.38 -0.72 2.46
CA GLY A 98 -7.44 -1.50 3.68
C GLY A 98 -7.19 -2.99 3.44
N PHE A 99 -6.69 -3.67 4.47
CA PHE A 99 -6.35 -5.10 4.43
C PHE A 99 -7.13 -5.85 5.53
N PRO A 100 -8.37 -6.29 5.24
CA PRO A 100 -9.16 -7.07 6.18
C PRO A 100 -8.63 -8.51 6.26
N GLU A 101 -8.95 -9.20 7.35
CA GLU A 101 -8.55 -10.61 7.55
C GLU A 101 -9.38 -11.58 6.71
N SER A 102 -10.60 -11.17 6.32
CA SER A 102 -11.51 -11.92 5.46
C SER A 102 -12.47 -10.99 4.70
N GLU A 103 -13.35 -11.56 3.86
CA GLU A 103 -14.44 -10.83 3.20
C GLU A 103 -15.60 -10.48 4.14
N SER A 104 -15.55 -10.91 5.42
CA SER A 104 -16.66 -10.71 6.35
C SER A 104 -16.79 -9.25 6.79
N GLN A 105 -18.04 -8.79 6.95
CA GLN A 105 -18.34 -7.44 7.43
C GLN A 105 -17.69 -7.13 8.80
N PRO A 106 -17.67 -8.06 9.79
CA PRO A 106 -16.94 -7.82 11.05
C PRO A 106 -15.45 -7.53 10.86
N ASP A 107 -14.77 -8.20 9.93
CA ASP A 107 -13.34 -7.97 9.70
C ASP A 107 -13.07 -6.68 8.93
N VAL A 108 -13.99 -6.27 8.05
CA VAL A 108 -13.94 -4.94 7.41
C VAL A 108 -14.14 -3.83 8.44
N ALA A 109 -15.10 -3.99 9.37
CA ALA A 109 -15.39 -2.98 10.38
C ALA A 109 -14.20 -2.69 11.31
N LYS A 110 -13.29 -3.65 11.52
CA LYS A 110 -12.04 -3.45 12.27
C LYS A 110 -11.08 -2.45 11.60
N LEU A 111 -11.22 -2.18 10.30
CA LEU A 111 -10.44 -1.16 9.58
C LEU A 111 -10.91 0.27 9.86
N GLY A 112 -12.07 0.44 10.49
CA GLY A 112 -12.66 1.73 10.84
C GLY A 112 -13.69 2.23 9.83
N GLY A 113 -14.33 3.36 10.17
CA GLY A 113 -15.50 3.89 9.46
C GLY A 113 -15.26 4.31 8.00
N LEU A 114 -14.00 4.50 7.59
CA LEU A 114 -13.65 4.81 6.19
C LEU A 114 -14.00 3.67 5.23
N PHE A 115 -14.10 2.43 5.71
CA PHE A 115 -14.39 1.26 4.87
C PHE A 115 -15.84 0.80 4.98
N SER A 116 -16.74 1.70 5.39
CA SER A 116 -18.16 1.46 5.57
C SER A 116 -18.98 2.32 4.60
N GLY A 117 -20.05 1.77 4.02
CA GLY A 117 -20.98 2.49 3.14
C GLY A 117 -20.57 2.51 1.67
N ASP A 118 -21.26 3.33 0.87
CA ASP A 118 -21.28 3.22 -0.61
C ASP A 118 -19.97 3.63 -1.32
N HIS A 119 -19.06 4.29 -0.60
CA HIS A 119 -17.76 4.72 -1.12
C HIS A 119 -16.66 3.66 -0.87
N ALA A 120 -16.94 2.67 -0.03
CA ALA A 120 -16.11 1.50 0.15
C ALA A 120 -16.44 0.48 -0.93
N LEU A 121 -15.42 0.03 -1.65
CA LEU A 121 -15.57 -1.00 -2.67
C LEU A 121 -15.79 -2.37 -2.03
N LYS A 122 -16.13 -3.35 -2.87
CA LYS A 122 -16.17 -4.75 -2.46
C LYS A 122 -14.77 -5.22 -1.99
N VAL A 123 -14.73 -6.00 -0.92
CA VAL A 123 -13.50 -6.73 -0.52
C VAL A 123 -13.13 -7.73 -1.61
N MET A 124 -11.87 -7.72 -2.02
CA MET A 124 -11.35 -8.57 -3.08
C MET A 124 -10.23 -9.47 -2.55
N PRO A 125 -10.27 -10.78 -2.84
CA PRO A 125 -9.12 -11.66 -2.68
C PRO A 125 -7.95 -11.21 -3.55
N VAL A 126 -6.78 -11.08 -2.94
CA VAL A 126 -5.57 -10.54 -3.57
C VAL A 126 -5.06 -11.47 -4.68
N ASP A 127 -5.16 -12.78 -4.49
CA ASP A 127 -4.76 -13.81 -5.45
C ASP A 127 -5.57 -13.72 -6.76
N LYS A 128 -6.90 -13.59 -6.65
CA LYS A 128 -7.79 -13.43 -7.80
C LYS A 128 -7.52 -12.12 -8.54
N MET A 129 -7.29 -11.03 -7.79
CA MET A 129 -7.00 -9.75 -8.42
C MET A 129 -5.61 -9.73 -9.07
N MET A 130 -4.62 -10.40 -8.48
CA MET A 130 -3.30 -10.56 -9.06
C MET A 130 -3.37 -11.21 -10.44
N LEU A 131 -4.14 -12.31 -10.57
CA LEU A 131 -4.33 -12.99 -11.85
C LEU A 131 -4.99 -12.08 -12.90
N PHE A 132 -6.03 -11.33 -12.50
CA PHE A 132 -6.67 -10.33 -13.36
C PHE A 132 -5.66 -9.28 -13.84
N CYS A 133 -4.84 -8.75 -12.93
CA CYS A 133 -3.85 -7.72 -13.22
C CYS A 133 -2.76 -8.20 -14.18
N VAL A 134 -2.26 -9.43 -14.00
CA VAL A 134 -1.32 -10.06 -14.95
C VAL A 134 -1.97 -10.20 -16.33
N GLN A 135 -3.23 -10.63 -16.40
CA GLN A 135 -3.95 -10.81 -17.66
C GLN A 135 -4.11 -9.51 -18.45
N ILE A 136 -4.28 -8.38 -17.76
CA ILE A 136 -4.38 -7.06 -18.41
C ILE A 136 -3.01 -6.39 -18.66
N GLY A 137 -1.90 -7.10 -18.40
CA GLY A 137 -0.54 -6.63 -18.70
C GLY A 137 0.12 -5.79 -17.61
N TYR A 138 -0.41 -5.76 -16.39
CA TYR A 138 0.21 -5.05 -15.28
C TYR A 138 1.51 -5.73 -14.84
N LYS A 139 2.57 -4.94 -14.68
CA LYS A 139 3.87 -5.37 -14.16
C LYS A 139 3.97 -5.06 -12.68
N PHE A 140 3.97 -6.11 -11.86
CA PHE A 140 4.12 -5.99 -10.42
C PHE A 140 5.54 -5.56 -10.04
N LYS A 141 5.63 -4.76 -8.97
CA LYS A 141 6.91 -4.44 -8.30
C LYS A 141 7.21 -5.46 -7.20
N TYR A 142 6.19 -6.21 -6.76
CA TYR A 142 6.34 -7.35 -5.88
C TYR A 142 7.16 -8.47 -6.53
N ASP A 143 8.28 -8.84 -5.91
CA ASP A 143 9.22 -9.85 -6.38
C ASP A 143 9.02 -11.24 -5.71
N GLY A 144 7.95 -11.41 -4.92
CA GLY A 144 7.71 -12.64 -4.17
C GLY A 144 8.64 -12.83 -2.96
N ASN A 145 9.58 -11.90 -2.72
CA ASN A 145 10.60 -11.95 -1.67
C ASN A 145 11.01 -10.52 -1.23
N ALA A 146 10.18 -9.79 -0.49
CA ALA A 146 10.67 -8.63 0.27
C ALA A 146 10.44 -8.90 1.77
N PRO A 147 11.45 -8.72 2.63
CA PRO A 147 12.32 -7.55 2.63
C PRO A 147 13.72 -7.88 2.13
N GLN A 148 14.16 -7.24 1.04
CA GLN A 148 15.59 -7.06 0.85
C GLN A 148 15.99 -5.83 1.65
N ASN A 149 16.85 -6.10 2.64
CA ASN A 149 17.43 -5.15 3.56
C ASN A 149 17.76 -3.82 2.88
N ALA A 150 17.48 -2.74 3.61
CA ALA A 150 18.07 -1.43 3.45
C ALA A 150 19.47 -1.50 2.82
N GLN A 151 19.60 -0.93 1.62
CA GLN A 151 20.89 -0.48 1.10
C GLN A 151 21.13 0.96 1.56
#